data_AF-A0A0F9XE30-F1
#
_entry.id   AF-A0A0F9XE30-F1
#
_cell.length_a   1.000
_cell.length_b   1.000
_cell.length_c   1.000
_cell.angle_alpha   90.00
_cell.angle_beta   90.00
_cell.angle_gamma   90.00
#
_symmetry.space_group_name_H-M   'P 1'
#
loop_
_entity.id
_entity.type
_entity.pdbx_description
1 polymer ?
#
loop_
_entity_poly.entity_id
_entity_poly.type
_entity_poly.pdbx_seq_one_letter_code
_entity_poly.pdbx_strand_id
1 'polypeptide(L)'
;MHTIVFDMPPLMYAKDINWELPCREKEWRARDEAEWKQIRDTGGQPARNFQETFASLFVNAGEMEEKSKTSQTSFSSFGGCVLMHALIQQIWLTRNSGLPSQQLEHSLPTEQIGAFENALRTWAMYWEQNQESSMDPLSPHGPIAFTSTALMRLAYIRLNMNLGPMRCLSSWDPNLIAQSLYSSPPVQRSERLTRAALHCAHALSIPVKLGINHIAETQVRFWSNQHALCSLECALLLAKWLESVTTKDPNPPLTQAEERLLDFVAHLVAEAAYKVRCEKIWERKKSLNVHTVRLWARLYQSKSVWEVVGLIGASLNIYADILEQKCSEEAIGA
;
A
#
# COMPACT_ATOMS: atom_id res chain seq x y z
N MET A 1 -4.03 -2.34 -13.53
CA MET A 1 -4.96 -1.30 -13.02
C MET A 1 -6.37 -1.80 -12.74
N HIS A 2 -7.04 -2.50 -13.67
CA HIS A 2 -8.44 -2.91 -13.46
C HIS A 2 -8.64 -3.78 -12.21
N THR A 3 -7.75 -4.75 -11.94
CA THR A 3 -7.75 -5.56 -10.71
C THR A 3 -7.54 -4.74 -9.43
N ILE A 4 -6.86 -3.60 -9.54
CA ILE A 4 -6.64 -2.71 -8.39
C ILE A 4 -7.89 -1.85 -8.16
N VAL A 5 -8.38 -1.18 -9.19
CA VAL A 5 -9.47 -0.19 -9.07
C VAL A 5 -10.83 -0.84 -8.90
N PHE A 6 -11.16 -1.77 -9.81
CA PHE A 6 -12.51 -2.30 -10.01
C PHE A 6 -12.69 -3.72 -9.48
N ASP A 7 -11.66 -4.26 -8.85
CA ASP A 7 -11.67 -5.64 -8.35
C ASP A 7 -11.97 -6.69 -9.44
N MET A 8 -11.55 -6.39 -10.68
CA MET A 8 -11.80 -7.24 -11.84
C MET A 8 -10.67 -8.27 -12.05
N PRO A 9 -10.98 -9.44 -12.64
CA PRO A 9 -9.94 -10.40 -13.02
C PRO A 9 -8.90 -9.75 -13.93
N PRO A 10 -7.62 -10.14 -13.80
CA PRO A 10 -6.59 -9.66 -14.71
C PRO A 10 -6.90 -10.11 -16.14
N LEU A 11 -6.80 -9.18 -17.10
CA LEU A 11 -7.01 -9.47 -18.52
C LEU A 11 -5.90 -10.36 -19.11
N MET A 12 -4.73 -10.37 -18.46
CA MET A 12 -3.56 -11.16 -18.84
C MET A 12 -2.92 -11.71 -17.58
N TYR A 13 -2.64 -13.01 -17.55
CA TYR A 13 -2.03 -13.67 -16.40
C TYR A 13 -0.51 -13.57 -16.48
N ALA A 14 0.16 -13.50 -15.34
CA ALA A 14 1.64 -13.44 -15.27
C ALA A 14 2.29 -14.63 -16.02
N LYS A 15 1.69 -15.82 -15.94
CA LYS A 15 2.15 -17.02 -16.64
C LYS A 15 2.08 -16.94 -18.17
N ASP A 16 1.36 -15.99 -18.73
CA ASP A 16 1.21 -15.82 -20.19
C ASP A 16 2.18 -14.77 -20.75
N ILE A 17 2.92 -14.06 -19.89
CA ILE A 17 3.82 -12.96 -20.28
C ILE A 17 5.22 -13.52 -20.56
N ASN A 18 5.51 -13.88 -21.82
CA ASN A 18 6.85 -14.31 -22.22
C ASN A 18 7.68 -13.15 -22.81
N TRP A 19 7.80 -12.05 -22.07
CA TRP A 19 8.54 -10.87 -22.49
C TRP A 19 9.74 -10.58 -21.58
N GLU A 20 10.66 -9.76 -22.08
CA GLU A 20 11.71 -9.20 -21.25
C GLU A 20 11.14 -8.15 -20.29
N LEU A 21 11.68 -8.11 -19.07
CA LEU A 21 11.39 -7.03 -18.13
C LEU A 21 11.86 -5.69 -18.72
N PRO A 22 11.11 -4.59 -18.47
CA PRO A 22 11.55 -3.28 -18.88
C PRO A 22 12.95 -2.94 -18.39
N CYS A 23 13.75 -2.32 -19.25
CA CYS A 23 15.12 -1.92 -18.95
C CYS A 23 15.19 -0.64 -18.10
N ARG A 24 16.41 -0.19 -17.80
CA ARG A 24 16.70 0.96 -16.94
C ARG A 24 16.29 2.27 -17.58
N GLU A 25 16.03 3.28 -16.76
CA GLU A 25 15.55 4.58 -17.23
C GLU A 25 16.51 5.26 -18.21
N LYS A 26 17.83 5.08 -18.02
CA LYS A 26 18.84 5.65 -18.91
C LYS A 26 18.66 5.21 -20.36
N GLU A 27 18.26 3.96 -20.58
CA GLU A 27 17.99 3.43 -21.93
C GLU A 27 16.74 4.09 -22.53
N TRP A 28 15.69 4.31 -21.74
CA TRP A 28 14.48 5.01 -22.18
C TRP A 28 14.70 6.50 -22.47
N ARG A 29 15.69 7.13 -21.83
CA ARG A 29 16.04 8.54 -22.00
C ARG A 29 17.09 8.80 -23.09
N ALA A 30 17.60 7.75 -23.74
CA ALA A 30 18.57 7.90 -24.83
C ALA A 30 17.97 8.76 -25.95
N ARG A 31 18.75 9.71 -26.47
CA ARG A 31 18.30 10.68 -27.47
C ARG A 31 18.26 10.08 -28.87
N ASP A 32 19.13 9.12 -29.14
CA ASP A 32 19.27 8.44 -30.41
C ASP A 32 19.72 6.98 -30.25
N GLU A 33 19.76 6.27 -31.37
CA GLU A 33 20.14 4.86 -31.43
C GLU A 33 21.58 4.61 -30.98
N ALA A 34 22.51 5.53 -31.26
CA ALA A 34 23.92 5.36 -30.92
C ALA A 34 24.14 5.44 -29.41
N GLU A 35 23.53 6.43 -28.76
CA GLU A 35 23.53 6.56 -27.30
C GLU A 35 22.87 5.33 -26.63
N TRP A 36 21.73 4.87 -27.16
CA TRP A 36 21.06 3.68 -26.63
C TRP A 36 21.94 2.43 -26.70
N LYS A 37 22.58 2.17 -27.85
CA LYS A 37 23.51 1.03 -28.02
C LYS A 37 24.70 1.13 -27.06
N GLN A 38 25.31 2.31 -26.95
CA GLN A 38 26.42 2.53 -26.04
C GLN A 38 26.04 2.26 -24.59
N ILE A 39 24.86 2.72 -24.13
CA ILE A 39 24.36 2.44 -22.78
C ILE A 39 24.20 0.94 -22.57
N ARG A 40 23.63 0.23 -23.55
CA ARG A 40 23.41 -1.21 -23.48
C ARG A 40 24.73 -1.99 -23.41
N ASP A 41 25.73 -1.58 -24.18
CA ASP A 41 27.03 -2.25 -24.25
C ASP A 41 27.93 -1.99 -23.02
N THR A 42 27.82 -0.83 -22.37
CA THR A 42 28.72 -0.41 -21.27
C THR A 42 28.15 -0.58 -19.87
N GLY A 43 26.84 -0.77 -19.73
CA GLY A 43 26.22 -0.88 -18.39
C GLY A 43 24.71 -1.14 -18.38
N GLY A 44 24.14 -1.61 -19.50
CA GLY A 44 22.76 -2.03 -19.58
C GLY A 44 22.50 -3.22 -18.65
N GLN A 45 21.35 -3.24 -17.98
CA GLN A 45 20.93 -4.46 -17.30
C GLN A 45 20.69 -5.52 -18.38
N PRO A 46 21.20 -6.76 -18.22
CA PRO A 46 20.91 -7.82 -19.18
C PRO A 46 19.40 -8.00 -19.26
N ALA A 47 18.90 -8.25 -20.47
CA ALA A 47 17.52 -8.63 -20.70
C ALA A 47 17.16 -9.82 -19.80
N ARG A 48 16.05 -9.70 -19.06
CA ARG A 48 15.57 -10.76 -18.17
C ARG A 48 14.17 -11.16 -18.54
N ASN A 49 13.92 -12.45 -18.60
CA ASN A 49 12.56 -12.93 -18.80
C ASN A 49 11.69 -12.59 -17.58
N PHE A 50 10.48 -12.10 -17.86
CA PHE A 50 9.50 -11.75 -16.83
C PHE A 50 9.09 -12.96 -15.98
N GLN A 51 8.76 -14.10 -16.58
CA GLN A 51 8.26 -15.28 -15.87
C GLN A 51 9.30 -15.85 -14.93
N GLU A 52 10.54 -15.98 -15.41
CA GLU A 52 11.66 -16.49 -14.61
C GLU A 52 11.93 -15.56 -13.41
N THR A 53 11.95 -14.25 -13.66
CA THR A 53 12.17 -13.27 -12.58
C THR A 53 11.00 -13.26 -11.60
N PHE A 54 9.76 -13.34 -12.07
CA PHE A 54 8.58 -13.39 -11.21
C PHE A 54 8.55 -14.67 -10.36
N ALA A 55 8.85 -15.83 -10.95
CA ALA A 55 8.95 -17.09 -10.23
C ALA A 55 10.06 -17.06 -9.17
N SER A 56 11.20 -16.42 -9.48
CA SER A 56 12.33 -16.30 -8.54
C SER A 56 11.96 -15.56 -7.24
N LEU A 57 10.94 -14.69 -7.26
CA LEU A 57 10.47 -14.01 -6.04
C LEU A 57 9.94 -15.00 -5.01
N PHE A 58 9.36 -16.12 -5.44
CA PHE A 58 8.74 -17.11 -4.56
C PHE A 58 9.72 -18.17 -4.04
N VAL A 59 10.96 -18.20 -4.53
CA VAL A 59 11.98 -19.14 -4.08
C VAL A 59 12.50 -18.73 -2.69
N ASN A 60 12.76 -19.70 -1.82
CA ASN A 60 13.26 -19.44 -0.47
C ASN A 60 14.69 -18.85 -0.51
N ALA A 61 14.97 -17.87 0.36
CA ALA A 61 16.28 -17.22 0.43
C ALA A 61 17.45 -18.20 0.67
N GLY A 62 17.23 -19.27 1.42
CA GLY A 62 18.24 -20.31 1.67
C GLY A 62 18.63 -21.12 0.41
N GLU A 63 17.73 -21.23 -0.58
CA GLU A 63 18.02 -21.89 -1.86
C GLU A 63 18.69 -20.93 -2.86
N MET A 64 18.60 -19.62 -2.62
CA MET A 64 19.28 -18.58 -3.41
C MET A 64 20.76 -18.44 -3.03
N GLU A 65 21.14 -18.66 -1.76
CA GLU A 65 22.53 -18.51 -1.32
C GLU A 65 23.49 -19.46 -2.05
N GLU A 66 23.06 -20.69 -2.39
CA GLU A 66 23.88 -21.63 -3.19
C GLU A 66 24.00 -21.25 -4.67
N LYS A 67 23.00 -20.56 -5.26
CA LYS A 67 22.99 -20.13 -6.68
C LYS A 67 23.56 -18.72 -6.90
N SER A 68 23.73 -17.93 -5.85
CA SER A 68 24.01 -16.47 -5.91
C SER A 68 25.48 -16.06 -6.08
N LYS A 69 26.44 -16.99 -6.15
CA LYS A 69 27.85 -16.59 -6.36
C LYS A 69 28.16 -16.03 -7.76
N THR A 70 27.22 -16.07 -8.70
CA THR A 70 27.47 -15.65 -10.10
C THR A 70 26.35 -14.87 -10.79
N SER A 71 25.19 -14.62 -10.16
CA SER A 71 24.17 -13.74 -10.76
C SER A 71 23.43 -12.92 -9.71
N GLN A 72 23.74 -11.62 -9.61
CA GLN A 72 22.91 -10.68 -8.86
C GLN A 72 21.56 -10.58 -9.56
N THR A 73 20.50 -11.12 -8.98
CA THR A 73 19.14 -10.95 -9.46
C THR A 73 18.63 -9.55 -9.12
N SER A 74 18.83 -8.58 -10.01
CA SER A 74 18.27 -7.22 -9.88
C SER A 74 17.36 -6.88 -11.06
N PHE A 75 16.36 -6.03 -10.82
CA PHE A 75 15.46 -5.47 -11.82
C PHE A 75 15.62 -3.94 -11.92
N SER A 76 15.09 -3.32 -12.97
CA SER A 76 14.99 -1.86 -13.10
C SER A 76 13.82 -1.31 -12.26
N SER A 77 13.75 0.01 -12.04
CA SER A 77 12.63 0.62 -11.31
C SER A 77 11.28 0.31 -11.95
N PHE A 78 11.22 0.29 -13.29
CA PHE A 78 10.00 -0.05 -14.02
C PHE A 78 9.72 -1.57 -13.99
N GLY A 79 10.75 -2.41 -14.15
CA GLY A 79 10.61 -3.86 -13.99
C GLY A 79 10.07 -4.26 -12.61
N GLY A 80 10.56 -3.61 -11.55
CA GLY A 80 10.05 -3.79 -10.19
C GLY A 80 8.57 -3.41 -10.06
N CYS A 81 8.14 -2.31 -10.69
CA CYS A 81 6.73 -1.91 -10.74
C CYS A 81 5.85 -2.97 -11.43
N VAL A 82 6.30 -3.49 -12.57
CA VAL A 82 5.59 -4.54 -13.32
C VAL A 82 5.47 -5.83 -12.50
N LEU A 83 6.54 -6.25 -11.83
CA LEU A 83 6.54 -7.42 -10.94
C LEU A 83 5.58 -7.23 -9.75
N MET A 84 5.53 -6.03 -9.16
CA MET A 84 4.61 -5.75 -8.06
C MET A 84 3.14 -5.78 -8.50
N HIS A 85 2.84 -5.27 -9.70
CA HIS A 85 1.51 -5.44 -10.29
C HIS A 85 1.13 -6.90 -10.48
N ALA A 86 2.05 -7.73 -10.96
CA ALA A 86 1.83 -9.16 -11.11
C ALA A 86 1.62 -9.87 -9.76
N LEU A 87 2.35 -9.46 -8.71
CA LEU A 87 2.13 -9.98 -7.35
C LEU A 87 0.72 -9.65 -6.85
N ILE A 88 0.25 -8.41 -7.01
CA ILE A 88 -1.10 -8.01 -6.61
C ILE A 88 -2.17 -8.79 -7.39
N GLN A 89 -1.96 -9.00 -8.68
CA GLN A 89 -2.85 -9.83 -9.50
C GLN A 89 -2.86 -11.28 -9.04
N GLN A 90 -1.70 -11.84 -8.69
CA GLN A 90 -1.60 -13.20 -8.19
C GLN A 90 -2.30 -13.35 -6.83
N ILE A 91 -2.16 -12.37 -5.92
CA ILE A 91 -2.91 -12.33 -4.65
C ILE A 91 -4.43 -12.33 -4.93
N TRP A 92 -4.88 -11.50 -5.88
CA TRP A 92 -6.29 -11.44 -6.27
C TRP A 92 -6.77 -12.79 -6.82
N LEU A 93 -6.01 -13.43 -7.70
CA LEU A 93 -6.34 -14.72 -8.28
C LEU A 93 -6.45 -15.79 -7.20
N THR A 94 -5.45 -15.89 -6.31
CA THR A 94 -5.45 -16.87 -5.24
C THR A 94 -6.65 -16.71 -4.31
N ARG A 95 -7.06 -15.47 -4.00
CA ARG A 95 -8.27 -15.21 -3.21
C ARG A 95 -9.56 -15.65 -3.91
N ASN A 96 -9.63 -15.43 -5.22
CA ASN A 96 -10.85 -15.64 -6.00
C ASN A 96 -10.93 -17.03 -6.67
N SER A 97 -9.93 -17.90 -6.47
CA SER A 97 -9.88 -19.25 -7.06
C SER A 97 -10.50 -20.35 -6.20
N GLY A 98 -11.02 -20.03 -5.00
CA GLY A 98 -11.61 -20.99 -4.07
C GLY A 98 -13.04 -21.40 -4.42
N LEU A 99 -13.47 -22.57 -3.93
CA LEU A 99 -14.85 -23.04 -4.03
C LEU A 99 -15.79 -22.07 -3.26
N PRO A 100 -17.09 -21.94 -3.65
CA PRO A 100 -18.03 -21.03 -2.99
C PRO A 100 -18.10 -21.19 -1.45
N SER A 101 -17.94 -22.43 -0.94
CA SER A 101 -17.90 -22.72 0.50
C SER A 101 -16.69 -22.09 1.22
N GLN A 102 -15.54 -22.00 0.54
CA GLN A 102 -14.30 -21.42 1.06
C GLN A 102 -14.25 -19.88 0.93
N GLN A 103 -15.10 -19.30 0.07
CA GLN A 103 -15.18 -17.84 -0.08
C GLN A 103 -15.77 -17.15 1.15
N LEU A 104 -16.52 -17.88 1.98
CA LEU A 104 -17.08 -17.41 3.26
C LEU A 104 -16.01 -17.10 4.30
N GLU A 105 -14.85 -17.79 4.26
CA GLU A 105 -13.78 -17.58 5.24
C GLU A 105 -12.95 -16.31 4.97
N HIS A 106 -13.18 -15.62 3.83
CA HIS A 106 -12.59 -14.34 3.41
C HIS A 106 -11.06 -14.16 3.58
N SER A 107 -10.35 -15.21 3.98
CA SER A 107 -8.95 -15.23 4.37
C SER A 107 -8.21 -16.28 3.56
N LEU A 108 -6.94 -16.00 3.27
CA LEU A 108 -6.08 -16.91 2.54
C LEU A 108 -5.48 -17.95 3.50
N PRO A 109 -5.23 -19.18 3.05
CA PRO A 109 -4.46 -20.16 3.82
C PRO A 109 -3.10 -19.61 4.27
N THR A 110 -2.69 -19.92 5.50
CA THR A 110 -1.48 -19.42 6.14
C THR A 110 -0.20 -19.68 5.32
N GLU A 111 -0.14 -20.81 4.63
CA GLU A 111 0.97 -21.19 3.74
C GLU A 111 1.07 -20.26 2.53
N GLN A 112 -0.06 -20.00 1.86
CA GLN A 112 -0.13 -19.09 0.71
C GLN A 112 0.23 -17.66 1.12
N ILE A 113 -0.26 -17.19 2.27
CA ILE A 113 0.14 -15.89 2.82
C ILE A 113 1.66 -15.85 3.04
N GLY A 114 2.25 -16.91 3.62
CA GLY A 114 3.69 -17.00 3.84
C GLY A 114 4.50 -16.91 2.56
N ALA A 115 4.06 -17.59 1.49
CA ALA A 115 4.70 -17.52 0.18
C ALA A 115 4.68 -16.11 -0.42
N PHE A 116 3.54 -15.40 -0.33
CA PHE A 116 3.47 -14.00 -0.78
C PHE A 116 4.28 -13.05 0.11
N GLU A 117 4.30 -13.23 1.42
CA GLU A 117 5.16 -12.44 2.32
C GLU A 117 6.64 -12.64 2.01
N ASN A 118 7.06 -13.86 1.66
CA ASN A 118 8.40 -14.14 1.18
C ASN A 118 8.68 -13.40 -0.14
N ALA A 119 7.78 -13.51 -1.11
CA ALA A 119 7.92 -12.82 -2.40
C ALA A 119 8.00 -11.29 -2.27
N LEU A 120 7.21 -10.69 -1.38
CA LEU A 120 7.28 -9.26 -1.09
C LEU A 120 8.61 -8.85 -0.44
N ARG A 121 9.16 -9.70 0.46
CA ARG A 121 10.49 -9.47 1.05
C ARG A 121 11.60 -9.57 0.00
N THR A 122 11.59 -10.60 -0.83
CA THR A 122 12.55 -10.76 -1.94
C THR A 122 12.48 -9.57 -2.89
N TRP A 123 11.28 -9.13 -3.24
CA TRP A 123 11.09 -7.93 -4.06
C TRP A 123 11.66 -6.68 -3.40
N ALA A 124 11.40 -6.47 -2.10
CA ALA A 124 11.91 -5.31 -1.36
C ALA A 124 13.45 -5.29 -1.34
N MET A 125 14.09 -6.43 -1.11
CA MET A 125 15.54 -6.56 -1.16
C MET A 125 16.10 -6.15 -2.54
N TYR A 126 15.50 -6.61 -3.63
CA TYR A 126 15.94 -6.23 -4.98
C TYR A 126 15.67 -4.76 -5.29
N TRP A 127 14.57 -4.21 -4.77
CA TRP A 127 14.26 -2.79 -4.89
C TRP A 127 15.32 -1.93 -4.17
N GLU A 128 15.71 -2.30 -2.95
CA GLU A 128 16.74 -1.57 -2.17
C GLU A 128 18.14 -1.62 -2.79
N GLN A 129 18.48 -2.69 -3.50
CA GLN A 129 19.77 -2.82 -4.19
C GLN A 129 19.86 -2.02 -5.50
N ASN A 130 18.73 -1.60 -6.05
CA ASN A 130 18.70 -0.87 -7.32
C ASN A 130 19.01 0.62 -7.12
N GLN A 131 20.01 1.12 -7.84
CA GLN A 131 20.44 2.53 -7.78
C GLN A 131 19.38 3.53 -8.27
N GLU A 132 18.45 3.10 -9.13
CA GLU A 132 17.34 3.93 -9.60
C GLU A 132 16.16 3.96 -8.60
N SER A 133 16.22 3.16 -7.53
CA SER A 133 15.19 3.15 -6.50
C SER A 133 15.37 4.31 -5.54
N SER A 134 14.31 5.09 -5.36
CA SER A 134 14.28 6.17 -4.38
C SER A 134 12.91 6.31 -3.75
N MET A 135 12.89 6.60 -2.46
CA MET A 135 11.70 7.03 -1.73
C MET A 135 11.45 8.54 -1.86
N ASP A 136 12.41 9.29 -2.40
CA ASP A 136 12.28 10.73 -2.59
C ASP A 136 11.33 11.04 -3.75
N PRO A 137 10.17 11.68 -3.50
CA PRO A 137 9.25 12.10 -4.56
C PRO A 137 9.88 13.06 -5.57
N LEU A 138 10.95 13.76 -5.19
CA LEU A 138 11.70 14.70 -6.03
C LEU A 138 12.92 14.07 -6.71
N SER A 139 13.08 12.74 -6.60
CA SER A 139 14.17 12.02 -7.25
C SER A 139 14.26 12.33 -8.75
N PRO A 140 15.47 12.54 -9.30
CA PRO A 140 15.66 12.75 -10.74
C PRO A 140 15.25 11.52 -11.58
N HIS A 141 15.10 10.36 -10.94
CA HIS A 141 14.66 9.09 -11.54
C HIS A 141 13.13 8.93 -11.65
N GLY A 142 12.38 9.98 -11.26
CA GLY A 142 10.94 10.02 -11.38
C GLY A 142 10.19 9.18 -10.34
N PRO A 143 8.85 9.14 -10.43
CA PRO A 143 7.98 8.66 -9.36
C PRO A 143 7.75 7.14 -9.37
N ILE A 144 8.32 6.39 -10.31
CA ILE A 144 8.02 4.96 -10.49
C ILE A 144 8.43 4.16 -9.26
N ALA A 145 9.67 4.32 -8.79
CA ALA A 145 10.16 3.61 -7.61
C ALA A 145 9.30 3.91 -6.37
N PHE A 146 8.99 5.18 -6.16
CA PHE A 146 8.10 5.63 -5.10
C PHE A 146 6.69 5.00 -5.20
N THR A 147 6.10 4.98 -6.40
CA THR A 147 4.79 4.37 -6.66
C THR A 147 4.82 2.86 -6.43
N SER A 148 5.89 2.16 -6.81
CA SER A 148 6.07 0.73 -6.57
C SER A 148 6.02 0.39 -5.08
N THR A 149 6.54 1.24 -4.20
CA THR A 149 6.43 1.02 -2.75
C THR A 149 4.99 1.19 -2.25
N ALA A 150 4.18 2.06 -2.86
CA ALA A 150 2.76 2.18 -2.56
C ALA A 150 2.00 0.91 -2.95
N LEU A 151 2.31 0.35 -4.13
CA LEU A 151 1.78 -0.94 -4.57
C LEU A 151 2.21 -2.10 -3.67
N MET A 152 3.45 -2.08 -3.16
CA MET A 152 3.91 -3.08 -2.18
C MET A 152 3.08 -3.03 -0.89
N ARG A 153 2.80 -1.82 -0.37
CA ARG A 153 1.92 -1.66 0.79
C ARG A 153 0.51 -2.16 0.50
N LEU A 154 -0.01 -1.87 -0.69
CA LEU A 154 -1.29 -2.40 -1.15
C LEU A 154 -1.31 -3.93 -1.18
N ALA A 155 -0.22 -4.58 -1.60
CA ALA A 155 -0.12 -6.04 -1.56
C ALA A 155 -0.19 -6.58 -0.12
N TYR A 156 0.54 -5.98 0.83
CA TYR A 156 0.42 -6.34 2.26
C TYR A 156 -0.98 -6.13 2.81
N ILE A 157 -1.65 -5.03 2.45
CA ILE A 157 -3.04 -4.79 2.83
C ILE A 157 -3.93 -5.91 2.28
N ARG A 158 -3.83 -6.20 0.99
CA ARG A 158 -4.66 -7.21 0.32
C ARG A 158 -4.34 -8.64 0.72
N LEU A 159 -3.20 -8.91 1.36
CA LEU A 159 -2.94 -10.22 2.01
C LEU A 159 -3.70 -10.38 3.33
N ASN A 160 -3.98 -9.28 4.03
CA ASN A 160 -4.58 -9.31 5.36
C ASN A 160 -6.05 -8.88 5.37
N MET A 161 -6.51 -8.20 4.32
CA MET A 161 -7.85 -7.62 4.25
C MET A 161 -8.40 -7.70 2.83
N ASN A 162 -9.60 -8.25 2.66
CA ASN A 162 -10.26 -8.30 1.37
C ASN A 162 -11.18 -7.08 1.18
N LEU A 163 -10.67 -6.06 0.50
CA LEU A 163 -11.39 -4.82 0.24
C LEU A 163 -12.21 -4.82 -1.06
N GLY A 164 -12.09 -5.86 -1.88
CA GLY A 164 -12.55 -5.95 -3.27
C GLY A 164 -13.70 -5.03 -3.70
N PRO A 165 -14.97 -5.50 -3.73
CA PRO A 165 -16.11 -4.67 -4.11
C PRO A 165 -16.47 -3.60 -3.06
N MET A 166 -16.01 -3.79 -1.81
CA MET A 166 -16.34 -2.96 -0.64
C MET A 166 -15.83 -1.52 -0.73
N ARG A 167 -14.98 -1.20 -1.71
CA ARG A 167 -14.56 0.19 -1.94
C ARG A 167 -15.60 1.01 -2.70
N CYS A 168 -16.56 0.38 -3.39
CA CYS A 168 -17.60 1.03 -4.20
C CYS A 168 -17.10 2.12 -5.17
N LEU A 169 -15.84 2.03 -5.64
CA LEU A 169 -15.21 3.08 -6.45
C LEU A 169 -15.87 3.28 -7.82
N SER A 170 -16.56 2.26 -8.34
CA SER A 170 -17.33 2.36 -9.59
C SER A 170 -18.54 3.29 -9.48
N SER A 171 -19.01 3.62 -8.27
CA SER A 171 -20.13 4.55 -8.06
C SER A 171 -19.76 6.00 -8.39
N TRP A 172 -18.48 6.36 -8.29
CA TRP A 172 -18.01 7.74 -8.36
C TRP A 172 -18.74 8.71 -7.40
N ASP A 173 -19.37 8.19 -6.34
CA ASP A 173 -20.05 8.98 -5.31
C ASP A 173 -19.29 8.87 -3.98
N PRO A 174 -18.71 9.97 -3.47
CA PRO A 174 -18.02 10.00 -2.18
C PRO A 174 -18.84 9.45 -1.01
N ASN A 175 -20.17 9.63 -1.02
CA ASN A 175 -21.04 9.17 0.06
C ASN A 175 -21.19 7.65 0.03
N LEU A 176 -21.45 7.07 -1.14
CA LEU A 176 -21.57 5.61 -1.29
C LEU A 176 -20.25 4.91 -0.99
N ILE A 177 -19.13 5.49 -1.43
CA ILE A 177 -17.80 5.00 -1.06
C ILE A 177 -17.64 5.04 0.46
N ALA A 178 -17.82 6.20 1.10
CA ALA A 178 -17.64 6.33 2.55
C ALA A 178 -18.53 5.37 3.36
N GLN A 179 -19.81 5.22 2.98
CA GLN A 179 -20.74 4.26 3.62
C GLN A 179 -20.28 2.82 3.44
N SER A 180 -19.76 2.47 2.26
CA SER A 180 -19.22 1.14 1.98
C SER A 180 -17.95 0.85 2.78
N LEU A 181 -17.04 1.84 2.92
CA LEU A 181 -15.85 1.73 3.78
C LEU A 181 -16.24 1.58 5.25
N TYR A 182 -17.23 2.34 5.72
CA TYR A 182 -17.74 2.22 7.09
C TYR A 182 -18.33 0.84 7.36
N SER A 183 -19.17 0.35 6.44
CA SER A 183 -19.83 -0.95 6.51
C SER A 183 -18.88 -2.14 6.30
N SER A 184 -17.59 -1.89 6.00
CA SER A 184 -16.63 -2.97 5.83
C SER A 184 -16.47 -3.79 7.12
N PRO A 185 -16.28 -5.12 7.02
CA PRO A 185 -16.14 -5.99 8.18
C PRO A 185 -15.01 -5.52 9.12
N PRO A 186 -15.14 -5.80 10.43
CA PRO A 186 -14.04 -5.60 11.37
C PRO A 186 -12.86 -6.52 11.02
N VAL A 187 -11.67 -6.08 11.40
CA VAL A 187 -10.43 -6.86 11.17
C VAL A 187 -10.10 -7.72 12.37
N GLN A 188 -9.54 -8.91 12.12
CA GLN A 188 -9.02 -9.77 13.17
C GLN A 188 -7.57 -9.43 13.48
N ARG A 189 -7.29 -9.16 14.76
CA ARG A 189 -5.94 -8.84 15.24
C ARG A 189 -4.98 -10.01 15.00
N SER A 190 -3.82 -9.70 14.44
CA SER A 190 -2.73 -10.65 14.19
C SER A 190 -1.41 -9.90 13.98
N GLU A 191 -0.28 -10.59 14.14
CA GLU A 191 1.04 -10.00 13.86
C GLU A 191 1.16 -9.50 12.42
N ARG A 192 0.60 -10.26 11.47
CA ARG A 192 0.61 -9.92 10.03
C ARG A 192 -0.21 -8.66 9.74
N LEU A 193 -1.38 -8.53 10.36
CA LEU A 193 -2.19 -7.31 10.24
C LEU A 193 -1.47 -6.11 10.86
N THR A 194 -0.87 -6.27 12.03
CA THR A 194 -0.08 -5.21 12.68
C THR A 194 1.10 -4.77 11.83
N ARG A 195 1.77 -5.69 11.12
CA ARG A 195 2.82 -5.36 10.13
C ARG A 195 2.26 -4.55 8.95
N ALA A 196 1.11 -4.95 8.40
CA ALA A 196 0.46 -4.19 7.34
C ALA A 196 0.04 -2.78 7.81
N ALA A 197 -0.47 -2.66 9.04
CA ALA A 197 -0.82 -1.38 9.66
C ALA A 197 0.42 -0.50 9.88
N LEU A 198 1.56 -1.09 10.28
CA LEU A 198 2.84 -0.38 10.40
C LEU A 198 3.29 0.21 9.06
N HIS A 199 3.18 -0.55 7.96
CA HIS A 199 3.46 -0.03 6.62
C HIS A 199 2.55 1.17 6.25
N CYS A 200 1.28 1.12 6.64
CA CYS A 200 0.34 2.24 6.43
C CYS A 200 0.71 3.46 7.27
N ALA A 201 1.05 3.26 8.55
CA ALA A 201 1.47 4.34 9.44
C ALA A 201 2.78 5.00 8.97
N HIS A 202 3.76 4.23 8.49
CA HIS A 202 4.97 4.78 7.90
C HIS A 202 4.68 5.61 6.65
N ALA A 203 3.79 5.15 5.78
CA ALA A 203 3.38 5.91 4.59
C ALA A 203 2.75 7.26 4.97
N LEU A 204 1.95 7.32 6.03
CA LEU A 204 1.39 8.56 6.56
C LEU A 204 2.45 9.44 7.25
N SER A 205 3.47 8.84 7.88
CA SER A 205 4.49 9.57 8.61
C SER A 205 5.36 10.46 7.73
N ILE A 206 5.62 10.04 6.48
CA ILE A 206 6.44 10.80 5.53
C ILE A 206 5.82 12.18 5.29
N PRO A 207 4.55 12.29 4.84
CA PRO A 207 4.00 13.60 4.59
C PRO A 207 3.65 14.38 5.86
N VAL A 208 3.40 13.73 7.00
CA VAL A 208 3.24 14.43 8.29
C VAL A 208 4.52 15.18 8.66
N LYS A 209 5.67 14.49 8.63
CA LYS A 209 6.98 15.07 8.98
C LYS A 209 7.43 16.19 8.05
N LEU A 210 7.07 16.09 6.79
CA LEU A 210 7.37 17.11 5.77
C LEU A 210 6.38 18.29 5.80
N GLY A 211 5.38 18.26 6.69
CA GLY A 211 4.32 19.25 6.76
C GLY A 211 3.15 18.89 5.84
N ILE A 212 2.14 18.23 6.41
CA ILE A 212 1.04 17.65 5.65
C ILE A 212 0.28 18.66 4.78
N ASN A 213 0.08 19.87 5.28
CA ASN A 213 -0.60 20.95 4.53
C ASN A 213 0.25 21.43 3.34
N HIS A 214 1.56 21.55 3.54
CA HIS A 214 2.47 21.96 2.48
C HIS A 214 2.52 20.91 1.36
N ILE A 215 2.58 19.63 1.72
CA ILE A 215 2.56 18.54 0.74
C ILE A 215 1.23 18.47 0.00
N ALA A 216 0.11 18.62 0.71
CA ALA A 216 -1.20 18.64 0.08
C ALA A 216 -1.26 19.73 -0.99
N GLU A 217 -0.66 20.90 -0.78
CA GLU A 217 -0.67 21.98 -1.78
C GLU A 217 0.36 21.80 -2.90
N THR A 218 1.54 21.25 -2.60
CA THR A 218 2.70 21.30 -3.52
C THR A 218 2.97 20.00 -4.29
N GLN A 219 2.62 18.84 -3.73
CA GLN A 219 3.05 17.53 -4.26
C GLN A 219 1.99 16.79 -5.08
N VAL A 220 0.82 17.40 -5.26
CA VAL A 220 -0.30 16.84 -6.04
C VAL A 220 0.10 16.41 -7.45
N ARG A 221 1.08 17.09 -8.05
CA ARG A 221 1.59 16.77 -9.41
C ARG A 221 2.34 15.44 -9.48
N PHE A 222 2.88 14.96 -8.36
CA PHE A 222 3.65 13.71 -8.31
C PHE A 222 2.80 12.51 -7.94
N TRP A 223 1.54 12.72 -7.55
CA TRP A 223 0.67 11.64 -7.13
C TRP A 223 0.03 10.98 -8.35
N SER A 224 0.42 9.73 -8.59
CA SER A 224 -0.26 8.88 -9.56
C SER A 224 -1.63 8.44 -9.02
N ASN A 225 -2.56 8.12 -9.93
CA ASN A 225 -3.84 7.49 -9.57
C ASN A 225 -3.63 6.23 -8.69
N GLN A 226 -2.57 5.47 -8.98
CA GLN A 226 -2.18 4.30 -8.21
C GLN A 226 -1.84 4.65 -6.77
N HIS A 227 -1.04 5.71 -6.56
CA HIS A 227 -0.64 6.14 -5.23
C HIS A 227 -1.86 6.51 -4.38
N ALA A 228 -2.77 7.31 -4.94
CA ALA A 228 -3.99 7.73 -4.25
C ALA A 228 -4.88 6.53 -3.86
N LEU A 229 -5.06 5.57 -4.77
CA LEU A 229 -5.81 4.33 -4.50
C LEU A 229 -5.16 3.49 -3.40
N CYS A 230 -3.83 3.37 -3.41
CA CYS A 230 -3.11 2.68 -2.34
C CYS A 230 -3.32 3.37 -0.99
N SER A 231 -3.31 4.70 -0.97
CA SER A 231 -3.54 5.48 0.25
C SER A 231 -4.96 5.37 0.80
N LEU A 232 -5.98 5.26 -0.05
CA LEU A 232 -7.35 4.96 0.38
C LEU A 232 -7.38 3.66 1.20
N GLU A 233 -6.76 2.59 0.67
CA GLU A 233 -6.72 1.30 1.36
C GLU A 233 -5.80 1.33 2.59
N CYS A 234 -4.71 2.12 2.56
CA CYS A 234 -3.88 2.36 3.75
C CYS A 234 -4.68 3.04 4.88
N ALA A 235 -5.47 4.06 4.54
CA ALA A 235 -6.29 4.79 5.49
C ALA A 235 -7.33 3.86 6.12
N LEU A 236 -8.02 3.06 5.32
CA LEU A 236 -9.04 2.13 5.81
C LEU A 236 -8.44 1.01 6.66
N LEU A 237 -7.36 0.36 6.22
CA LEU A 237 -6.74 -0.70 7.01
C LEU A 237 -6.23 -0.16 8.35
N LEU A 238 -5.58 1.01 8.37
CA LEU A 238 -5.09 1.60 9.60
C LEU A 238 -6.25 2.02 10.53
N ALA A 239 -7.35 2.56 9.99
CA ALA A 239 -8.54 2.90 10.77
C ALA A 239 -9.18 1.67 11.42
N LYS A 240 -9.38 0.58 10.66
CA LYS A 240 -9.97 -0.68 11.17
C LYS A 240 -9.04 -1.37 12.17
N TRP A 241 -7.73 -1.32 11.94
CA TRP A 241 -6.75 -1.82 12.91
C TRP A 241 -6.83 -1.03 14.22
N LEU A 242 -6.87 0.31 14.17
CA LEU A 242 -7.04 1.17 15.35
C LEU A 242 -8.34 0.86 16.11
N GLU A 243 -9.46 0.67 15.42
CA GLU A 243 -10.72 0.23 16.04
C GLU A 243 -10.55 -1.09 16.81
N SER A 244 -9.80 -2.03 16.24
CA SER A 244 -9.58 -3.34 16.87
C SER A 244 -8.68 -3.31 18.11
N VAL A 245 -7.73 -2.35 18.20
CA VAL A 245 -6.77 -2.25 19.31
C VAL A 245 -7.15 -1.23 20.38
N THR A 246 -8.15 -0.36 20.13
CA THR A 246 -8.62 0.68 21.06
C THR A 246 -9.91 0.31 21.80
N THR A 247 -10.26 -0.99 21.82
CA THR A 247 -11.40 -1.50 22.58
C THR A 247 -11.16 -1.41 24.09
N LYS A 248 -12.24 -1.36 24.89
CA LYS A 248 -12.15 -1.17 26.36
C LYS A 248 -11.42 -2.32 27.08
N ASP A 249 -11.59 -3.55 26.59
CA ASP A 249 -10.98 -4.75 27.15
C ASP A 249 -10.54 -5.69 26.00
N PRO A 250 -9.35 -5.46 25.41
CA PRO A 250 -8.87 -6.26 24.29
C PRO A 250 -8.54 -7.68 24.76
N ASN A 251 -9.22 -8.67 24.19
CA ASN A 251 -8.92 -10.10 24.39
C ASN A 251 -8.54 -10.75 23.05
N PRO A 252 -7.31 -11.30 22.90
CA PRO A 252 -6.20 -11.29 23.88
C PRO A 252 -5.67 -9.87 24.16
N PRO A 253 -4.90 -9.65 25.25
CA PRO A 253 -4.25 -8.36 25.51
C PRO A 253 -3.43 -7.86 24.33
N LEU A 254 -3.17 -6.55 24.28
CA LEU A 254 -2.32 -5.98 23.24
C LEU A 254 -0.91 -6.56 23.32
N THR A 255 -0.37 -6.91 22.17
CA THR A 255 1.04 -7.30 22.05
C THR A 255 1.93 -6.06 22.09
N GLN A 256 3.21 -6.23 22.46
CA GLN A 256 4.18 -5.12 22.45
C GLN A 256 4.34 -4.47 21.06
N ALA A 257 4.12 -5.22 19.98
CA ALA A 257 4.12 -4.67 18.62
C ALA A 257 2.91 -3.77 18.37
N GLU A 258 1.72 -4.17 18.85
CA GLU A 258 0.50 -3.37 18.76
C GLU A 258 0.59 -2.10 19.59
N GLU A 259 1.11 -2.19 20.82
CA GLU A 259 1.33 -1.01 21.69
C GLU A 259 2.28 -0.01 21.04
N ARG A 260 3.45 -0.46 20.57
CA ARG A 260 4.41 0.42 19.89
C ARG A 260 3.84 1.09 18.65
N LEU A 261 3.04 0.38 17.86
CA LEU A 261 2.39 0.95 16.69
C LEU A 261 1.30 1.95 17.10
N LEU A 262 0.52 1.66 18.13
CA LEU A 262 -0.50 2.56 18.65
C LEU A 262 0.14 3.88 19.13
N ASP A 263 1.22 3.77 19.89
CA ASP A 263 2.03 4.91 20.34
C ASP A 263 2.53 5.71 19.13
N PHE A 264 3.10 5.04 18.13
CA PHE A 264 3.60 5.70 16.93
C PHE A 264 2.51 6.50 16.22
N VAL A 265 1.32 5.93 16.02
CA VAL A 265 0.20 6.64 15.37
C VAL A 265 -0.29 7.81 16.22
N ALA A 266 -0.35 7.67 17.55
CA ALA A 266 -0.70 8.76 18.44
C ALA A 266 0.26 9.96 18.31
N HIS A 267 1.56 9.68 18.23
CA HIS A 267 2.57 10.73 17.99
C HIS A 267 2.41 11.39 16.62
N LEU A 268 2.12 10.63 15.56
CA LEU A 268 1.87 11.20 14.22
C LEU A 268 0.67 12.16 14.22
N VAL A 269 -0.42 11.79 14.91
CA VAL A 269 -1.60 12.65 15.04
C VAL A 269 -1.28 13.90 15.85
N ALA A 270 -0.52 13.77 16.95
CA ALA A 270 -0.10 14.91 17.76
C ALA A 270 0.77 15.89 16.97
N GLU A 271 1.75 15.37 16.22
CA GLU A 271 2.66 16.14 15.37
C GLU A 271 1.88 16.93 14.31
N ALA A 272 0.95 16.30 13.61
CA ALA A 272 0.15 16.96 12.58
C ALA A 272 -0.86 17.98 13.13
N ALA A 273 -1.25 17.87 14.41
CA ALA A 273 -2.24 18.75 15.02
C ALA A 273 -1.66 20.10 15.50
N TYR A 274 -0.34 20.32 15.42
CA TYR A 274 0.40 21.54 15.82
C TYR A 274 0.20 22.06 17.26
N LYS A 275 -0.86 21.66 17.99
CA LYS A 275 -1.33 22.28 19.24
C LYS A 275 -1.91 21.32 20.27
N VAL A 276 -2.06 20.03 19.97
CA VAL A 276 -2.63 19.05 20.90
C VAL A 276 -1.51 18.25 21.57
N ARG A 277 -1.42 18.32 22.90
CA ARG A 277 -0.49 17.47 23.67
C ARG A 277 -0.87 16.00 23.51
N CYS A 278 0.12 15.12 23.37
CA CYS A 278 -0.07 13.68 23.20
C CYS A 278 -0.98 13.09 24.29
N GLU A 279 -0.88 13.58 25.53
CA GLU A 279 -1.72 13.17 26.68
C GLU A 279 -3.23 13.30 26.40
N LYS A 280 -3.67 14.38 25.74
CA LYS A 280 -5.10 14.60 25.41
C LYS A 280 -5.59 13.70 24.28
N ILE A 281 -4.69 13.28 23.38
CA ILE A 281 -5.01 12.31 22.33
C ILE A 281 -5.15 10.91 22.95
N TRP A 282 -4.33 10.61 23.96
CA TRP A 282 -4.41 9.36 24.73
C TRP A 282 -5.69 9.24 25.55
N GLU A 283 -6.17 10.34 26.13
CA GLU A 283 -7.51 10.39 26.75
C GLU A 283 -8.62 10.08 25.74
N ARG A 284 -8.36 10.32 24.45
CA ARG A 284 -9.27 10.06 23.33
C ARG A 284 -8.78 8.93 22.41
N LYS A 285 -8.18 7.86 22.96
CA LYS A 285 -7.73 6.67 22.19
C LYS A 285 -8.76 6.19 21.17
N LYS A 286 -10.04 6.19 21.54
CA LYS A 286 -11.17 5.80 20.68
C LYS A 286 -11.33 6.65 19.41
N SER A 287 -10.79 7.86 19.37
CA SER A 287 -10.89 8.78 18.23
C SER A 287 -9.66 8.74 17.32
N LEU A 288 -8.67 7.89 17.61
CA LEU A 288 -7.42 7.90 16.86
C LEU A 288 -7.62 7.43 15.41
N ASN A 289 -8.57 6.52 15.17
CA ASN A 289 -9.04 6.14 13.83
C ASN A 289 -9.58 7.36 13.06
N VAL A 290 -10.45 8.17 13.66
CA VAL A 290 -11.02 9.40 13.06
C VAL A 290 -9.91 10.35 12.65
N HIS A 291 -9.01 10.70 13.58
CA HIS A 291 -7.94 11.65 13.31
C HIS A 291 -6.98 11.14 12.23
N THR A 292 -6.67 9.85 12.24
CA THR A 292 -5.81 9.21 11.23
C THR A 292 -6.45 9.30 9.84
N VAL A 293 -7.74 8.99 9.72
CA VAL A 293 -8.48 9.12 8.44
C VAL A 293 -8.53 10.57 7.99
N ARG A 294 -8.72 11.55 8.90
CA ARG A 294 -8.67 12.98 8.57
C ARG A 294 -7.31 13.41 8.02
N LEU A 295 -6.20 12.89 8.55
CA LEU A 295 -4.87 13.19 8.02
C LEU A 295 -4.72 12.66 6.60
N TRP A 296 -5.14 11.42 6.33
CA TRP A 296 -5.17 10.88 4.97
C TRP A 296 -6.06 11.71 4.04
N ALA A 297 -7.25 12.11 4.50
CA ALA A 297 -8.15 12.95 3.71
C ALA A 297 -7.51 14.29 3.36
N ARG A 298 -6.83 14.95 4.31
CA ARG A 298 -6.14 16.24 4.14
C ARG A 298 -5.10 16.22 3.04
N LEU A 299 -4.38 15.11 2.87
CA LEU A 299 -3.45 14.95 1.75
C LEU A 299 -4.15 15.22 0.42
N TYR A 300 -5.35 14.67 0.24
CA TYR A 300 -6.05 14.65 -1.04
C TYR A 300 -7.08 15.78 -1.22
N GLN A 301 -7.03 16.85 -0.42
CA GLN A 301 -7.98 17.98 -0.49
C GLN A 301 -7.69 19.00 -1.60
N SER A 302 -6.44 19.04 -2.07
CA SER A 302 -5.99 19.98 -3.10
C SER A 302 -6.56 19.68 -4.50
N LYS A 303 -6.61 20.71 -5.36
CA LYS A 303 -6.96 20.56 -6.77
C LYS A 303 -5.93 19.68 -7.49
N SER A 304 -6.25 18.40 -7.65
CA SER A 304 -5.51 17.46 -8.48
C SER A 304 -5.96 17.54 -9.94
N VAL A 305 -5.05 17.24 -10.86
CA VAL A 305 -5.39 17.00 -12.28
C VAL A 305 -6.18 15.69 -12.45
N TRP A 306 -6.14 14.81 -11.44
CA TRP A 306 -6.84 13.54 -11.43
C TRP A 306 -8.11 13.61 -10.57
N GLU A 307 -9.28 13.46 -11.18
CA GLU A 307 -10.57 13.50 -10.47
C GLU A 307 -10.68 12.42 -9.38
N VAL A 308 -10.09 11.24 -9.61
CA VAL A 308 -10.08 10.14 -8.62
C VAL A 308 -9.38 10.54 -7.32
N VAL A 309 -8.40 11.45 -7.38
CA VAL A 309 -7.73 11.96 -6.17
C VAL A 309 -8.70 12.78 -5.33
N GLY A 310 -9.47 13.68 -5.97
CA GLY A 310 -10.50 14.46 -5.30
C GLY A 310 -11.62 13.57 -4.74
N LEU A 311 -12.04 12.55 -5.50
CA LEU A 311 -13.01 11.54 -5.06
C LEU A 311 -12.54 10.85 -3.76
N ILE A 312 -11.28 10.40 -3.72
CA ILE A 312 -10.69 9.73 -2.55
C ILE A 312 -10.64 10.68 -1.35
N GLY A 313 -10.17 11.92 -1.54
CA GLY A 313 -10.12 12.92 -0.47
C GLY A 313 -11.50 13.22 0.12
N ALA A 314 -12.51 13.40 -0.74
CA ALA A 314 -13.89 13.61 -0.31
C ALA A 314 -14.47 12.39 0.42
N SER A 315 -14.25 11.19 -0.10
CA SER A 315 -14.73 9.93 0.50
C SER A 315 -14.13 9.70 1.89
N LEU A 316 -12.82 9.95 2.05
CA LEU A 316 -12.14 9.81 3.34
C LEU A 316 -12.62 10.85 4.35
N ASN A 317 -12.92 12.08 3.92
CA ASN A 317 -13.51 13.09 4.79
C ASN A 317 -14.87 12.62 5.31
N ILE A 318 -15.79 12.23 4.42
CA ILE A 318 -17.12 11.75 4.82
C ILE A 318 -17.02 10.51 5.70
N TYR A 319 -16.10 9.59 5.39
CA TYR A 319 -15.86 8.42 6.23
C TYR A 319 -15.42 8.81 7.65
N ALA A 320 -14.54 9.80 7.79
CA ALA A 320 -14.16 10.33 9.10
C ALA A 320 -15.34 11.00 9.85
N ASP A 321 -16.23 11.71 9.14
CA ASP A 321 -17.45 12.27 9.73
C ASP A 321 -18.36 11.17 10.33
N ILE A 322 -18.55 10.07 9.59
CA ILE A 322 -19.33 8.92 10.06
C ILE A 322 -18.70 8.29 11.32
N LEU A 323 -17.38 8.12 11.33
CA LEU A 323 -16.67 7.58 12.49
C LEU A 323 -16.78 8.50 13.73
N GLU A 324 -16.71 9.81 13.52
CA GLU A 324 -16.81 10.82 14.59
C GLU A 324 -18.19 10.84 15.25
N GLN A 325 -19.25 10.70 14.44
CA GLN A 325 -20.63 10.56 14.94
C GLN A 325 -20.78 9.32 15.82
N LYS A 326 -20.29 8.17 15.36
CA LYS A 326 -20.33 6.92 16.13
C LYS A 326 -19.58 7.04 17.46
N CYS A 327 -18.38 7.61 17.47
CA CYS A 327 -17.62 7.83 18.70
C CYS A 327 -18.36 8.72 19.69
N SER A 328 -19.11 9.71 19.19
CA SER A 328 -19.91 10.62 20.02
C SER A 328 -21.12 9.91 20.63
N GLU A 329 -21.83 9.09 19.86
CA GLU A 329 -22.96 8.27 20.34
C GLU A 329 -22.52 7.27 21.41
N GLU A 330 -21.40 6.57 21.20
CA GLU A 330 -20.82 5.65 22.19
C GLU A 330 -20.39 6.35 23.49
N ALA A 331 -20.05 7.64 23.44
CA ALA A 331 -19.67 8.42 24.61
C ALA A 331 -20.88 8.93 25.39
N ILE A 332 -22.02 9.17 24.73
CA ILE A 332 -23.27 9.61 25.37
C ILE A 332 -24.02 8.43 26.01
N GLY A 333 -23.89 7.22 25.45
CA GLY A 333 -24.53 6.01 25.96
C GLY A 333 -23.76 5.21 27.02
N ALA A 334 -22.57 5.65 27.43
CA ALA A 334 -21.69 4.98 28.39
C ALA A 334 -21.63 5.69 29.75
#